data_AF-A0A2V2GJA8-F1
#
_entry.id   AF-A0A2V2GJA8-F1
#
_cell.length_a   1.000
_cell.length_b   1.000
_cell.length_c   1.000
_cell.angle_alpha   90.00
_cell.angle_beta   90.00
_cell.angle_gamma   90.00
#
_symmetry.space_group_name_H-M   'P 1'
#
loop_
_entity.id
_entity.type
_entity.pdbx_description
1 polymer ?
#
loop_
_entity_poly.entity_id
_entity_poly.type
_entity_poly.pdbx_seq_one_letter_code
_entity_poly.pdbx_strand_id
1 'polypeptide(L)'
;MKVSYDLNFEKFLDLWSKAEKSKDKKAQYKLGSLYFKSKHPDAAANAFQLFKKSAKQGFTDAAYILACCYHEGVVIRKNYQRAIKWYITAVNDVTYDI
;
A
#
# COMPACT_ATOMS: atom_id res chain seq x y z
N MET A 1 -2.90 3.52 -34.81
CA MET A 1 -1.81 3.81 -33.85
C MET A 1 -1.87 2.77 -32.74
N LYS A 2 -0.94 1.81 -32.72
CA LYS A 2 -0.84 0.86 -31.61
C LYS A 2 -0.43 1.66 -30.37
N VAL A 3 -1.35 1.82 -29.44
CA VAL A 3 -1.06 2.34 -28.10
C VAL A 3 0.03 1.42 -27.54
N SER A 4 1.26 1.93 -27.45
CA SER A 4 2.37 1.22 -26.85
C SER A 4 2.09 1.18 -25.36
N TYR A 5 1.25 0.24 -24.95
CA TYR A 5 1.14 -0.19 -23.57
C TYR A 5 2.52 -0.68 -23.18
N ASP A 6 3.25 0.18 -22.46
CA ASP A 6 4.59 -0.10 -21.99
C ASP A 6 4.60 -1.47 -21.30
N LEU A 7 5.65 -2.25 -21.54
CA LEU A 7 5.92 -3.56 -20.94
C LEU A 7 5.72 -3.60 -19.40
N ASN A 8 5.70 -2.43 -18.76
CA ASN A 8 5.40 -2.22 -17.35
C ASN A 8 3.92 -2.38 -16.99
N PHE A 9 2.97 -2.03 -17.86
CA PHE A 9 1.53 -2.06 -17.57
C PHE A 9 0.97 -3.49 -17.52
N GLU A 10 1.41 -4.38 -18.41
CA GLU A 10 1.00 -5.80 -18.34
C GLU A 10 1.63 -6.54 -17.15
N LYS A 11 2.93 -6.34 -16.89
CA LYS A 11 3.58 -6.85 -15.66
C LYS A 11 2.90 -6.34 -14.40
N PHE A 12 2.43 -5.10 -14.44
CA PHE A 12 1.69 -4.45 -13.37
C PHE A 12 0.30 -5.06 -13.16
N LEU A 13 -0.44 -5.33 -14.24
CA LEU A 13 -1.74 -6.00 -14.18
C LEU A 13 -1.60 -7.44 -13.68
N ASP A 14 -0.55 -8.15 -14.10
CA ASP A 14 -0.24 -9.50 -13.59
C ASP A 14 0.08 -9.47 -12.08
N LEU A 15 0.96 -8.56 -11.65
CA LEU A 15 1.31 -8.36 -10.24
C LEU A 15 0.10 -7.94 -9.39
N TRP A 16 -0.74 -7.05 -9.90
CA TRP A 16 -1.98 -6.63 -9.26
C TRP A 16 -2.93 -7.80 -9.11
N SER A 17 -3.17 -8.58 -10.19
CA SER A 17 -4.01 -9.77 -10.11
C SER A 17 -3.45 -10.82 -9.15
N LYS A 18 -2.12 -10.99 -9.08
CA LYS A 18 -1.46 -11.90 -8.15
C LYS A 18 -1.61 -11.43 -6.70
N ALA A 19 -1.39 -10.15 -6.43
CA ALA A 19 -1.50 -9.58 -5.09
C ALA A 19 -2.96 -9.47 -4.60
N GLU A 20 -3.93 -9.37 -5.51
CA GLU A 20 -5.35 -9.45 -5.16
C GLU A 20 -5.80 -10.89 -4.91
N LYS A 21 -5.32 -11.85 -5.70
CA LYS A 21 -5.69 -13.27 -5.55
C LYS A 21 -4.97 -13.94 -4.39
N SER A 22 -3.72 -13.58 -4.13
CA SER A 22 -3.01 -14.04 -2.94
C SER A 22 -3.37 -13.12 -1.77
N LYS A 23 -3.99 -13.68 -0.73
CA LYS A 23 -4.06 -13.07 0.61
C LYS A 23 -2.66 -13.03 1.26
N ASP A 24 -1.62 -12.72 0.48
CA ASP A 24 -0.24 -12.64 0.90
C ASP A 24 0.12 -11.19 1.17
N LYS A 25 0.10 -10.86 2.45
CA LYS A 25 0.45 -9.54 2.98
C LYS A 25 1.84 -9.07 2.54
N LYS A 26 2.82 -9.97 2.36
CA LYS A 26 4.17 -9.61 1.88
C LYS A 26 4.16 -9.25 0.40
N ALA A 27 3.41 -9.99 -0.41
CA ALA A 27 3.28 -9.69 -1.84
C ALA A 27 2.62 -8.33 -2.06
N GLN A 28 1.55 -8.03 -1.33
CA GLN A 28 0.87 -6.73 -1.38
C GLN A 28 1.78 -5.58 -0.97
N TYR A 29 2.58 -5.75 0.09
CA TYR A 29 3.57 -4.76 0.51
C TYR A 29 4.65 -4.51 -0.55
N LYS A 30 5.21 -5.60 -1.11
CA LYS A 30 6.22 -5.50 -2.19
C LYS A 30 5.65 -4.77 -3.41
N LEU A 31 4.41 -5.09 -3.79
CA LEU A 31 3.76 -4.40 -4.89
C LEU A 31 3.55 -2.92 -4.57
N GLY A 32 3.04 -2.59 -3.38
CA GLY A 32 2.88 -1.19 -2.95
C GLY A 32 4.20 -0.42 -2.99
N SER A 33 5.31 -1.07 -2.63
CA SER A 33 6.65 -0.50 -2.71
C SER A 33 7.13 -0.24 -4.15
N LEU A 34 6.76 -1.11 -5.10
CA LEU A 34 7.03 -0.90 -6.52
C LEU A 34 6.24 0.30 -7.07
N TYR A 35 4.96 0.40 -6.70
CA TYR A 35 4.13 1.56 -7.05
C TYR A 35 4.73 2.85 -6.50
N PHE A 36 5.12 2.88 -5.22
CA PHE A 36 5.68 4.08 -4.60
C PHE A 36 6.98 4.57 -5.27
N LYS A 37 7.74 3.67 -5.92
CA LYS A 37 8.95 3.99 -6.70
C LYS A 37 8.67 4.34 -8.16
N SER A 38 7.48 4.05 -8.65
CA SER A 38 7.13 4.29 -10.05
C SER A 38 6.80 5.77 -10.29
N LYS A 39 7.00 6.25 -11.52
CA LYS A 39 6.65 7.62 -11.94
C LYS A 39 5.18 7.75 -12.36
N HIS A 40 4.35 6.73 -12.14
CA HIS A 40 2.97 6.75 -12.59
C HIS A 40 2.15 7.74 -11.75
N PRO A 41 1.28 8.58 -12.35
CA PRO A 41 0.53 9.61 -11.64
C PRO A 41 -0.27 9.06 -10.45
N ASP A 42 -0.92 7.92 -10.63
CA ASP A 42 -1.74 7.27 -9.59
C ASP A 42 -0.96 6.33 -8.66
N ALA A 43 0.37 6.29 -8.78
CA ALA A 43 1.12 5.24 -8.12
C ALA A 43 1.08 5.34 -6.60
N ALA A 44 1.16 6.57 -6.09
CA ALA A 44 1.12 6.83 -4.66
C ALA A 44 -0.21 6.37 -4.04
N ALA A 45 -1.34 6.65 -4.70
CA ALA A 45 -2.67 6.25 -4.25
C ALA A 45 -2.84 4.71 -4.26
N ASN A 46 -2.36 4.06 -5.32
CA ASN A 46 -2.40 2.60 -5.42
C ASN A 46 -1.48 1.92 -4.40
N ALA A 47 -0.28 2.46 -4.17
CA ALA A 47 0.62 2.00 -3.12
C ALA A 47 -0.05 2.08 -1.74
N PHE A 48 -0.71 3.21 -1.44
CA PHE A 48 -1.43 3.40 -0.19
C PHE A 48 -2.52 2.33 0.02
N GLN A 49 -3.29 2.00 -1.02
CA GLN A 49 -4.31 0.94 -0.91
C GLN A 49 -3.71 -0.44 -0.68
N LEU A 50 -2.59 -0.75 -1.34
CA LEU A 50 -1.88 -2.02 -1.15
C LEU A 50 -1.29 -2.14 0.26
N PHE A 51 -0.69 -1.06 0.79
CA PHE A 51 -0.25 -1.03 2.18
C PHE A 51 -1.43 -1.19 3.13
N LYS A 52 -2.58 -0.54 2.88
CA LYS A 52 -3.80 -0.71 3.68
C LYS A 52 -4.27 -2.16 3.71
N LYS A 53 -4.30 -2.85 2.57
CA LYS A 53 -4.67 -4.28 2.49
C LYS A 53 -3.68 -5.17 3.26
N SER A 54 -2.38 -4.93 3.08
CA SER A 54 -1.30 -5.67 3.75
C SER A 54 -1.31 -5.47 5.26
N ALA A 55 -1.49 -4.23 5.72
CA ALA A 55 -1.56 -3.88 7.13
C ALA A 55 -2.79 -4.50 7.82
N LYS A 56 -3.94 -4.54 7.13
CA LYS A 56 -5.15 -5.24 7.62
C LYS A 56 -4.97 -6.74 7.81
N GLN A 57 -3.95 -7.34 7.19
CA GLN A 57 -3.57 -8.74 7.39
C GLN A 57 -2.48 -8.93 8.45
N GLY A 58 -2.21 -7.90 9.27
CA GLY A 58 -1.18 -7.93 10.31
C GLY A 58 0.24 -7.89 9.72
N PHE A 59 0.47 -7.07 8.70
CA PHE A 59 1.84 -6.77 8.25
C PHE A 59 2.29 -5.45 8.86
N THR A 60 3.18 -5.54 9.84
CA THR A 60 3.62 -4.43 10.68
C THR A 60 4.31 -3.33 9.87
N ASP A 61 5.17 -3.68 8.90
CA ASP A 61 5.82 -2.70 8.03
C ASP A 61 4.81 -1.89 7.20
N ALA A 62 3.75 -2.54 6.71
CA ALA A 62 2.70 -1.84 5.97
C ALA A 62 1.89 -0.92 6.89
N ALA A 63 1.62 -1.34 8.14
CA ALA A 63 0.95 -0.51 9.14
C ALA A 63 1.80 0.72 9.50
N TYR A 64 3.12 0.55 9.65
CA TYR A 64 4.05 1.65 9.88
C TYR A 64 4.05 2.66 8.73
N ILE A 65 4.11 2.20 7.47
CA ILE A 65 4.05 3.10 6.31
C ILE A 65 2.73 3.88 6.29
N LEU A 66 1.59 3.24 6.56
CA LEU A 66 0.30 3.93 6.63
C LEU A 66 0.27 5.00 7.72
N ALA A 67 0.86 4.70 8.89
CA ALA A 67 0.96 5.64 9.97
C ALA A 67 1.76 6.88 9.55
N CYS A 68 2.90 6.69 8.88
CA CYS A 68 3.69 7.77 8.30
C CYS A 68 2.91 8.57 7.24
N CYS A 69 2.18 7.91 6.33
CA CYS A 69 1.34 8.60 5.34
C CYS A 69 0.29 9.51 6.01
N TYR A 70 -0.37 9.04 7.07
CA TYR A 70 -1.31 9.85 7.83
C TYR A 70 -0.64 10.92 8.70
N HIS A 71 0.56 10.68 9.21
CA HIS A 71 1.30 11.64 10.03
C HIS A 71 1.83 12.81 9.20
N GLU A 72 2.40 12.52 8.04
CA GLU A 72 3.00 13.52 7.15
C GLU A 72 1.99 14.13 6.17
N GLY A 73 0.87 13.46 5.93
CA GLY A 73 -0.07 13.84 4.88
C GLY A 73 0.45 13.53 3.47
N VAL A 74 1.33 12.54 3.37
CA VAL A 74 1.88 12.06 2.08
C VAL A 74 0.85 11.12 1.48
N VAL A 75 0.37 11.44 0.28
CA VAL A 75 -0.70 10.74 -0.47
C VAL A 75 -2.13 10.99 0.05
N ILE A 76 -2.33 11.13 1.36
CA ILE A 76 -3.65 11.34 1.97
C ILE A 76 -3.63 12.55 2.90
N ARG A 77 -4.79 13.15 3.18
CA ARG A 77 -4.90 14.23 4.17
C ARG A 77 -4.36 13.76 5.52
N LYS A 78 -3.47 14.58 6.08
CA LYS A 78 -2.89 14.42 7.40
C LYS A 78 -3.96 14.17 8.47
N ASN A 79 -3.76 13.13 9.28
CA ASN A 79 -4.67 12.73 10.36
C ASN A 79 -3.90 11.99 11.47
N TYR A 80 -3.53 12.72 12.52
CA TYR A 80 -2.76 12.18 13.63
C TYR A 80 -3.47 11.05 14.39
N GLN A 81 -4.80 11.13 14.55
CA GLN A 81 -5.55 10.07 15.23
C GLN A 81 -5.46 8.74 14.48
N ARG A 82 -5.59 8.77 13.15
CA ARG A 82 -5.40 7.59 12.31
C ARG A 82 -3.94 7.13 12.32
N ALA A 83 -2.98 8.04 12.30
CA ALA A 83 -1.56 7.71 12.38
C ALA A 83 -1.25 6.93 13.67
N ILE A 84 -1.69 7.43 14.83
CA ILE A 84 -1.49 6.77 16.14
C ILE A 84 -2.09 5.36 16.14
N LYS A 85 -3.33 5.19 15.64
CA LYS A 85 -3.97 3.87 15.55
C LYS A 85 -3.11 2.88 14.75
N TRP A 86 -2.62 3.31 13.58
CA TRP A 86 -1.76 2.46 12.75
C TRP A 86 -0.39 2.20 13.36
N TYR A 87 0.22 3.17 14.07
CA TYR A 87 1.46 2.94 14.82
C TYR A 87 1.28 1.89 15.91
N ILE A 88 0.18 1.94 16.65
CA ILE A 88 -0.12 0.94 17.68
C ILE A 88 -0.31 -0.44 17.04
N THR A 89 -1.03 -0.54 15.92
CA THR A 89 -1.17 -1.80 15.18
C THR A 89 0.18 -2.34 14.68
N ALA A 90 1.11 -1.46 14.29
CA ALA A 90 2.45 -1.89 13.86
C ALA A 90 3.30 -2.49 14.99
N VAL A 91 3.02 -2.14 16.25
CA VAL A 91 3.76 -2.63 17.42
C VAL A 91 3.10 -3.86 18.06
N ASN A 92 1.78 -3.87 18.14
CA ASN A 92 1.07 -4.86 18.96
C ASN A 92 0.48 -6.05 18.17
N ASP A 93 0.61 -6.09 16.84
CA ASP A 93 -0.09 -7.04 15.94
C ASP A 93 -1.63 -7.06 16.12
N VAL A 94 -2.17 -6.12 16.91
CA VAL A 94 -3.61 -5.93 17.15
C VAL A 94 -4.18 -5.07 16.03
N THR A 95 -4.99 -5.70 15.18
CA THR A 95 -5.78 -5.00 14.17
C THR A 95 -7.02 -4.40 14.85
N TYR A 96 -7.08 -3.08 14.95
CA TYR A 96 -8.34 -2.38 15.23
C TYR A 96 -9.18 -2.34 13.95
N ASP A 97 -10.49 -2.41 14.03
CA ASP A 97 -11.35 -2.03 12.91
C ASP A 97 -11.32 -0.50 12.75
N ILE A 98 -10.86 -0.04 11.58
CA ILE A 98 -10.48 1.35 11.25
C ILE A 98 -11.21 1.85 10.01
#